data_AF-A0A2M6ZRX9-F1
#
_entry.id   AF-A0A2M6ZRX9-F1
#
_cell.length_a   1.000
_cell.length_b   1.000
_cell.length_c   1.000
_cell.angle_alpha   90.00
_cell.angle_beta   90.00
_cell.angle_gamma   90.00
#
_symmetry.space_group_name_H-M   'P 1'
#
loop_
_entity.id
_entity.type
_entity.pdbx_description
1 polymer ?
#
loop_
_entity_poly.entity_id
_entity_poly.type
_entity_poly.pdbx_seq_one_letter_code
_entity_poly.pdbx_strand_id
1 'polypeptide(L)'
;MSAEGSTKSLVIVLAGIIVLSGIVISSLLLCDTSPPAQSVAKPSDEFADAITKVSSSAVELDVRDYATGRNIIISRSHPKFESIIEYLEEFRVTLRQPRTVIRAGQTVGVEILHNIAFVLSFKLNDGSKVRFDYAGTELWFKSEGTIYGASVNASLGEVLQQLIGSALQ
;
A
#
# COMPACT_ATOMS: atom_id res chain seq x y z
N MET A 1 78.65 -36.22 -16.21
CA MET A 1 77.55 -36.27 -15.21
C MET A 1 77.34 -34.83 -14.75
N SER A 2 76.38 -34.13 -15.35
CA SER A 2 75.01 -33.90 -14.82
C SER A 2 75.04 -32.95 -13.61
N ALA A 3 74.33 -31.82 -13.53
CA ALA A 3 73.24 -31.23 -14.32
C ALA A 3 73.41 -29.69 -14.23
N GLU A 4 73.33 -28.91 -15.30
CA GLU A 4 72.13 -28.51 -16.05
C GLU A 4 71.00 -27.90 -15.18
N GLY A 5 70.92 -26.57 -15.27
CA GLY A 5 69.70 -25.75 -15.34
C GLY A 5 68.46 -26.23 -14.62
N SER A 6 68.24 -25.78 -13.38
CA SER A 6 66.90 -25.86 -12.77
C SER A 6 66.71 -24.89 -11.60
N THR A 7 67.06 -23.61 -11.78
CA THR A 7 66.72 -22.58 -10.76
C THR A 7 66.20 -21.27 -11.35
N LYS A 8 66.34 -21.04 -12.66
CA LYS A 8 65.82 -19.84 -13.34
C LYS A 8 64.44 -20.02 -13.97
N SER A 9 63.96 -21.27 -14.17
CA SER A 9 62.62 -21.53 -14.71
C SER A 9 61.51 -21.61 -13.66
N LEU A 10 61.82 -21.74 -12.37
CA LEU A 10 60.77 -21.86 -11.34
C LEU A 10 60.20 -20.50 -10.92
N VAL A 11 61.00 -19.42 -11.00
CA VAL A 11 60.57 -18.07 -10.59
C VAL A 11 59.68 -17.41 -11.64
N ILE A 12 59.83 -17.78 -12.92
CA ILE A 12 59.04 -17.20 -14.02
C ILE A 12 57.63 -17.82 -14.11
N VAL A 13 57.44 -19.07 -13.67
CA VAL A 13 56.11 -19.72 -13.66
C VAL A 13 55.20 -19.19 -12.54
N LEU A 14 55.75 -18.67 -11.44
CA LEU A 14 54.98 -18.05 -10.36
C LEU A 14 54.55 -16.60 -10.65
N ALA A 15 55.25 -15.89 -11.54
CA ALA A 15 54.86 -14.55 -11.96
C ALA A 15 53.78 -14.53 -13.05
N GLY A 16 53.60 -15.63 -13.80
CA GLY A 16 52.60 -15.75 -14.86
C GLY A 16 51.17 -16.04 -14.39
N ILE A 17 50.99 -16.56 -13.16
CA ILE A 17 49.67 -16.91 -12.62
C ILE A 17 49.02 -15.72 -11.87
N ILE A 18 49.81 -14.79 -11.34
CA ILE A 18 49.28 -13.63 -10.59
C ILE A 18 48.72 -12.53 -11.51
N VAL A 19 49.15 -12.47 -12.78
CA VAL A 19 48.67 -11.45 -13.74
C VAL A 19 47.38 -11.90 -14.47
N LEU A 20 47.06 -13.20 -14.48
CA LEU A 20 45.80 -13.71 -15.05
C LEU A 20 44.62 -13.71 -14.07
N SER A 21 44.86 -13.57 -12.76
CA SER A 21 43.80 -13.34 -11.77
C SER A 21 43.35 -11.88 -11.68
N GLY A 22 44.03 -10.94 -12.35
CA GLY A 22 43.72 -9.51 -12.32
C GLY A 22 42.73 -9.02 -13.38
N ILE A 23 42.45 -9.83 -14.42
CA ILE A 23 41.63 -9.41 -15.58
C ILE A 23 40.29 -10.20 -15.67
N VAL A 24 40.03 -11.14 -14.77
CA VAL A 24 38.76 -11.89 -14.73
C VAL A 24 37.77 -11.35 -13.67
N ILE A 25 38.12 -10.29 -12.93
CA ILE A 25 37.22 -9.70 -11.91
C ILE A 25 36.48 -8.45 -12.42
N SER A 26 36.90 -7.84 -13.53
CA SER A 26 36.24 -6.62 -14.04
C SER A 26 35.01 -6.84 -14.91
N SER A 27 34.59 -8.09 -15.15
CA SER A 27 33.37 -8.39 -15.94
C SER A 27 32.16 -8.80 -15.09
N LEU A 28 32.22 -8.67 -13.75
CA LEU A 28 31.16 -9.11 -12.83
C LEU A 28 30.47 -7.94 -12.08
N LEU A 29 30.66 -6.70 -12.53
CA LEU A 29 29.99 -5.51 -11.99
C LEU A 29 28.98 -4.90 -12.98
N LEU A 30 28.33 -5.74 -13.78
CA LEU A 30 27.19 -5.36 -14.62
C LEU A 30 26.03 -6.36 -14.42
N CYS A 31 25.72 -6.65 -13.17
CA CYS A 31 24.34 -6.96 -12.81
C CYS A 31 23.74 -5.67 -12.26
N ASP A 32 23.35 -4.78 -13.17
CA ASP A 32 22.26 -3.85 -12.91
C ASP A 32 21.00 -4.70 -12.65
N THR A 33 20.89 -5.23 -11.44
CA THR A 33 19.59 -5.51 -10.85
C THR A 33 19.03 -4.17 -10.39
N SER A 34 18.84 -3.25 -11.33
CA SER A 34 17.74 -2.31 -11.18
C SER A 34 16.51 -3.22 -11.07
N PRO A 35 15.79 -3.25 -9.93
CA PRO A 35 14.50 -3.91 -9.89
C PRO A 35 13.71 -3.35 -11.09
N PRO A 36 12.89 -4.18 -11.79
CA PRO A 36 12.05 -3.64 -12.83
C PRO A 36 11.39 -2.43 -12.21
N ALA A 37 11.51 -1.27 -12.88
CA ALA A 37 10.77 -0.09 -12.51
C ALA A 37 9.30 -0.51 -12.60
N GLN A 38 8.78 -1.04 -11.48
CA GLN A 38 7.37 -1.05 -11.22
C GLN A 38 7.03 0.40 -11.43
N SER A 39 6.16 0.64 -12.40
CA SER A 39 5.52 1.92 -12.55
C SER A 39 4.89 2.20 -11.19
N VAL A 40 5.63 2.91 -10.34
CA VAL A 40 5.14 3.40 -9.07
C VAL A 40 4.22 4.51 -9.49
N ALA A 41 2.98 4.15 -9.83
CA ALA A 41 1.87 5.07 -9.76
C ALA A 41 2.06 5.88 -8.48
N LYS A 42 2.01 7.20 -8.61
CA LYS A 42 2.39 8.09 -7.51
C LYS A 42 1.58 7.63 -6.29
N PRO A 43 2.19 7.19 -5.17
CA PRO A 43 1.46 6.32 -4.24
C PRO A 43 0.33 7.00 -3.45
N SER A 44 0.07 8.30 -3.67
CA SER A 44 -1.13 9.03 -3.22
C SER A 44 -2.38 8.67 -3.99
N ASP A 45 -2.21 8.16 -5.20
CA ASP A 45 -3.23 8.22 -6.22
C ASP A 45 -4.31 7.20 -5.91
N GLU A 46 -4.02 5.96 -5.51
CA GLU A 46 -5.07 4.97 -5.27
C GLU A 46 -6.09 5.34 -4.18
N PHE A 47 -5.65 5.99 -3.09
CA PHE A 47 -6.60 6.47 -2.07
C PHE A 47 -7.43 7.64 -2.63
N ALA A 48 -6.78 8.62 -3.25
CA ALA A 48 -7.44 9.76 -3.86
C ALA A 48 -8.39 9.34 -4.98
N ASP A 49 -8.01 8.35 -5.77
CA ASP A 49 -8.77 7.73 -6.85
C ASP A 49 -9.96 6.98 -6.29
N ALA A 50 -9.82 6.29 -5.15
CA ALA A 50 -10.93 5.66 -4.45
C ALA A 50 -11.95 6.70 -3.98
N ILE A 51 -11.50 7.81 -3.38
CA ILE A 51 -12.39 8.94 -3.00
C ILE A 51 -13.03 9.55 -4.24
N THR A 52 -12.26 9.82 -5.29
CA THR A 52 -12.74 10.37 -6.57
C THR A 52 -13.78 9.45 -7.22
N LYS A 53 -13.55 8.14 -7.20
CA LYS A 53 -14.47 7.13 -7.72
C LYS A 53 -15.77 7.13 -6.91
N VAL A 54 -15.68 7.19 -5.59
CA VAL A 54 -16.86 7.29 -4.72
C VAL A 54 -17.63 8.58 -4.99
N SER A 55 -16.97 9.74 -4.98
CA SER A 55 -17.58 11.05 -5.24
C SER A 55 -18.30 11.08 -6.59
N SER A 56 -17.67 10.58 -7.65
CA SER A 56 -18.22 10.61 -9.01
C SER A 56 -19.28 9.54 -9.31
N SER A 57 -19.23 8.37 -8.67
CA SER A 57 -19.99 7.19 -9.12
C SER A 57 -20.75 6.42 -8.05
N ALA A 58 -20.60 6.77 -6.76
CA ALA A 58 -21.36 6.12 -5.70
C ALA A 58 -22.85 6.44 -5.83
N VAL A 59 -23.68 5.41 -5.65
CA VAL A 59 -25.15 5.48 -5.72
C VAL A 59 -25.81 5.19 -4.37
N GLU A 60 -25.09 4.47 -3.50
CA GLU A 60 -25.59 4.00 -2.20
C GLU A 60 -24.41 3.86 -1.23
N LEU A 61 -24.65 4.15 0.03
CA LEU A 61 -23.70 4.01 1.13
C LEU A 61 -24.34 3.17 2.24
N ASP A 62 -23.72 2.02 2.55
CA ASP A 62 -23.98 1.23 3.77
C ASP A 62 -23.01 1.70 4.85
N VAL A 63 -23.54 2.36 5.88
CA VAL A 63 -22.80 2.72 7.10
C VAL A 63 -23.11 1.68 8.15
N ARG A 64 -22.08 1.02 8.68
CA ARG A 64 -22.22 0.02 9.74
C ARG A 64 -21.40 0.41 10.97
N ASP A 65 -22.05 0.43 12.12
CA ASP A 65 -21.41 0.51 13.43
C ASP A 65 -20.72 -0.83 13.73
N TYR A 66 -19.39 -0.82 13.88
CA TYR A 66 -18.61 -2.04 14.00
C TYR A 66 -18.85 -2.77 15.32
N ALA A 67 -19.05 -2.03 16.42
CA ALA A 67 -19.22 -2.59 17.75
C ALA A 67 -20.60 -3.22 17.93
N THR A 68 -21.64 -2.60 17.38
CA THR A 68 -23.04 -3.05 17.56
C THR A 68 -23.56 -3.85 16.37
N GLY A 69 -22.89 -3.82 15.22
CA GLY A 69 -23.32 -4.46 13.98
C GLY A 69 -24.50 -3.77 13.29
N ARG A 70 -25.07 -2.72 13.88
CA ARG A 70 -26.17 -1.94 13.30
C ARG A 70 -25.72 -1.27 12.01
N ASN A 71 -26.62 -1.17 11.05
CA ASN A 71 -26.33 -0.48 9.81
C ASN A 71 -27.51 0.35 9.29
N ILE A 72 -27.17 1.35 8.50
CA ILE A 72 -28.13 2.14 7.72
C ILE A 72 -27.61 2.22 6.29
N ILE A 73 -28.51 2.02 5.34
CA ILE A 73 -28.23 2.17 3.92
C ILE A 73 -28.91 3.45 3.46
N ILE A 74 -28.13 4.37 2.90
CA ILE A 74 -28.62 5.63 2.35
C ILE A 74 -28.31 5.72 0.85
N SER A 75 -29.26 6.21 0.07
CA SER A 75 -29.05 6.53 -1.34
C SER A 75 -28.32 7.86 -1.49
N ARG A 76 -27.78 8.11 -2.69
CA ARG A 76 -27.17 9.40 -3.03
C ARG A 76 -28.08 10.62 -2.81
N SER A 77 -29.40 10.45 -2.91
CA SER A 77 -30.37 11.53 -2.67
C SER A 77 -30.56 11.89 -1.18
N HIS A 78 -29.98 11.12 -0.25
CA HIS A 78 -30.08 11.40 1.18
C HIS A 78 -29.25 12.64 1.54
N PRO A 79 -29.77 13.59 2.36
CA PRO A 79 -29.10 14.88 2.62
C PRO A 79 -27.71 14.74 3.26
N LYS A 80 -27.45 13.66 4.00
CA LYS A 80 -26.14 13.40 4.61
C LYS A 80 -25.13 12.72 3.68
N PHE A 81 -25.56 12.25 2.50
CA PHE A 81 -24.67 11.52 1.59
C PHE A 81 -23.52 12.41 1.12
N GLU A 82 -23.84 13.57 0.53
CA GLU A 82 -22.83 14.50 0.00
C GLU A 82 -21.97 15.09 1.13
N SER A 83 -22.53 15.38 2.32
CA SER A 83 -21.71 15.81 3.47
C SER A 83 -20.67 14.77 3.88
N ILE A 84 -20.98 13.48 3.80
CA ILE A 84 -19.97 12.44 4.05
C ILE A 84 -18.89 12.50 2.99
N ILE A 85 -19.25 12.63 1.70
CA ILE A 85 -18.27 12.75 0.61
C ILE A 85 -17.34 13.95 0.83
N GLU A 86 -17.87 15.12 1.19
CA GLU A 86 -17.09 16.31 1.50
C GLU A 86 -16.03 16.04 2.58
N TYR A 87 -16.40 15.38 3.68
CA TYR A 87 -15.43 14.99 4.72
C TYR A 87 -14.40 13.97 4.23
N LEU A 88 -14.79 13.07 3.32
CA LEU A 88 -13.85 12.12 2.73
C LEU A 88 -12.85 12.82 1.80
N GLU A 89 -13.25 13.89 1.11
CA GLU A 89 -12.40 14.68 0.20
C GLU A 89 -11.39 15.56 0.96
N GLU A 90 -11.68 15.94 2.21
CA GLU A 90 -10.76 16.67 3.11
C GLU A 90 -9.65 15.79 3.73
N PHE A 91 -9.44 14.57 3.22
CA PHE A 91 -8.45 13.65 3.76
C PHE A 91 -7.01 14.14 3.61
N ARG A 92 -6.16 13.67 4.51
CA ARG A 92 -4.70 13.72 4.36
C ARG A 92 -4.11 12.36 4.62
N VAL A 93 -3.48 11.76 3.60
CA VAL A 93 -2.81 10.46 3.75
C VAL A 93 -1.65 10.60 4.75
N THR A 94 -1.70 9.82 5.82
CA THR A 94 -0.70 9.78 6.89
C THR A 94 0.16 8.52 6.83
N LEU A 95 -0.36 7.44 6.25
CA LEU A 95 0.33 6.15 6.17
C LEU A 95 0.14 5.49 4.81
N ARG A 96 1.22 4.86 4.33
CA ARG A 96 1.24 3.97 3.17
C ARG A 96 2.10 2.76 3.49
N GLN A 97 1.49 1.59 3.52
CA GLN A 97 2.15 0.35 3.88
C GLN A 97 1.90 -0.69 2.79
N PRO A 98 2.93 -1.17 2.07
CA PRO A 98 2.77 -2.31 1.18
C PRO A 98 2.14 -3.50 1.91
N ARG A 99 1.19 -4.16 1.27
CA ARG A 99 0.50 -5.35 1.78
C ARG A 99 1.39 -6.58 1.82
N THR A 100 2.50 -6.56 1.11
CA THR A 100 3.50 -7.61 1.10
C THR A 100 4.88 -7.01 1.19
N VAL A 101 5.75 -7.63 1.98
CA VAL A 101 7.17 -7.29 2.05
C VAL A 101 8.02 -8.55 1.99
N ILE A 102 9.28 -8.43 1.57
CA ILE A 102 10.23 -9.54 1.62
C ILE A 102 10.98 -9.50 2.94
N ARG A 103 10.88 -10.59 3.72
CA ARG A 103 11.61 -10.78 4.98
C ARG A 103 12.27 -12.15 4.96
N ALA A 104 13.58 -12.20 5.21
CA ALA A 104 14.37 -13.44 5.20
C ALA A 104 14.16 -14.33 3.95
N GLY A 105 14.06 -13.70 2.77
CA GLY A 105 13.84 -14.40 1.50
C GLY A 105 12.40 -14.89 1.27
N GLN A 106 11.46 -14.58 2.16
CA GLN A 106 10.05 -14.96 2.04
C GLN A 106 9.16 -13.74 1.85
N THR A 107 8.11 -13.88 1.03
CA THR A 107 7.02 -12.89 0.94
C THR A 107 6.11 -13.06 2.14
N VAL A 108 5.97 -11.99 2.95
CA VAL A 108 5.07 -11.96 4.10
C VAL A 108 3.98 -10.93 3.88
N GLY A 109 2.75 -11.28 4.27
CA GLY A 109 1.61 -10.37 4.28
C GLY A 109 1.72 -9.39 5.45
N VAL A 110 1.36 -8.14 5.20
CA VAL A 110 1.29 -7.08 6.21
C VAL A 110 -0.18 -6.83 6.55
N GLU A 111 -0.45 -6.75 7.85
CA GLU A 111 -1.75 -6.36 8.38
C GLU A 111 -1.55 -5.29 9.45
N ILE A 112 -2.40 -4.26 9.42
CA ILE A 112 -2.40 -3.19 10.42
C ILE A 112 -3.71 -3.30 11.21
N LEU A 113 -3.57 -3.63 12.49
CA LEU A 113 -4.67 -3.64 13.44
C LEU A 113 -5.00 -2.20 13.85
N HIS A 114 -6.28 -1.86 13.81
CA HIS A 114 -6.80 -0.55 14.20
C HIS A 114 -8.21 -0.70 14.79
N ASN A 115 -8.61 0.25 15.61
CA ASN A 115 -9.92 0.22 16.27
C ASN A 115 -11.01 0.77 15.36
N ILE A 116 -11.73 -0.11 14.68
CA ILE A 116 -12.79 0.27 13.75
C ILE A 116 -14.03 0.72 14.53
N ALA A 117 -14.45 1.97 14.31
CA ALA A 117 -15.70 2.50 14.84
C ALA A 117 -16.85 2.28 13.84
N PHE A 118 -16.64 2.66 12.58
CA PHE A 118 -17.62 2.50 11.51
C PHE A 118 -16.99 1.86 10.28
N VAL A 119 -17.78 1.09 9.54
CA VAL A 119 -17.44 0.60 8.21
C VAL A 119 -18.31 1.36 7.21
N LEU A 120 -17.67 1.98 6.23
CA LEU A 120 -18.33 2.71 5.15
C LEU A 120 -18.18 1.89 3.87
N SER A 121 -19.28 1.36 3.33
CA SER A 121 -19.30 0.60 2.09
C SER A 121 -20.13 1.31 1.03
N PHE A 122 -19.44 1.91 0.06
CA PHE A 122 -20.05 2.60 -1.07
C PHE A 122 -20.27 1.63 -2.21
N LYS A 123 -21.52 1.52 -2.67
CA LYS A 123 -21.84 0.83 -3.92
C LYS A 123 -21.80 1.85 -5.06
N LEU A 124 -21.09 1.49 -6.12
CA LEU A 124 -20.91 2.33 -7.29
C LEU A 124 -21.93 1.97 -8.39
N ASN A 125 -22.08 2.85 -9.37
CA ASN A 125 -22.98 2.67 -10.51
C ASN A 125 -22.67 1.41 -11.35
N ASP A 126 -21.39 0.99 -11.41
CA ASP A 126 -20.92 -0.23 -12.04
C ASP A 126 -21.19 -1.50 -11.19
N GLY A 127 -21.80 -1.34 -10.01
CA GLY A 127 -22.08 -2.41 -9.06
C GLY A 127 -20.91 -2.81 -8.17
N SER A 128 -19.70 -2.30 -8.44
CA SER A 128 -18.53 -2.52 -7.58
C SER A 128 -18.67 -1.78 -6.24
N LYS A 129 -17.83 -2.15 -5.27
CA LYS A 129 -17.86 -1.56 -3.93
C LYS A 129 -16.50 -0.99 -3.54
N VAL A 130 -16.51 0.18 -2.92
CA VAL A 130 -15.36 0.78 -2.26
C VAL A 130 -15.64 0.83 -0.77
N ARG A 131 -14.67 0.37 0.03
CA ARG A 131 -14.82 0.24 1.48
C ARG A 131 -13.75 1.03 2.20
N PHE A 132 -14.18 1.78 3.22
CA PHE A 132 -13.31 2.41 4.19
C PHE A 132 -13.66 1.95 5.59
N ASP A 133 -12.65 1.66 6.40
CA ASP A 133 -12.82 1.43 7.83
C ASP A 133 -12.48 2.74 8.56
N TYR A 134 -13.43 3.31 9.28
CA TYR A 134 -13.27 4.57 10.01
C TYR A 134 -12.96 4.30 11.49
N ALA A 135 -11.90 4.92 11.97
CA ALA A 135 -11.32 4.75 13.31
C ALA A 135 -11.29 6.09 14.08
N GLY A 136 -12.40 6.84 14.08
CA GLY A 136 -12.60 8.06 14.89
C GLY A 136 -11.97 9.34 14.34
N THR A 137 -10.73 9.30 13.85
CA THR A 137 -10.10 10.44 13.14
C THR A 137 -9.33 9.98 11.91
N GLU A 138 -9.33 8.68 11.64
CA GLU A 138 -8.59 8.07 10.55
C GLU A 138 -9.51 7.20 9.71
N LEU A 139 -9.29 7.21 8.41
CA LEU A 139 -9.82 6.24 7.48
C LEU A 139 -8.73 5.27 7.07
N TRP A 140 -9.09 4.01 7.06
CA TRP A 140 -8.28 2.92 6.57
C TRP A 140 -8.86 2.42 5.25
N PHE A 141 -8.02 2.40 4.23
CA PHE A 141 -8.36 1.89 2.91
C PHE A 141 -7.34 0.83 2.53
N LYS A 142 -7.83 -0.33 2.10
CA LYS A 142 -6.98 -1.45 1.68
C LYS A 142 -7.17 -1.64 0.19
N SER A 143 -6.18 -1.24 -0.61
CA SER A 143 -6.11 -1.59 -2.03
C SER A 143 -5.53 -2.99 -2.21
N GLU A 144 -5.31 -3.41 -3.46
CA GLU A 144 -4.69 -4.70 -3.80
C GLU A 144 -3.24 -4.77 -3.31
N GLY A 145 -2.48 -3.68 -3.47
CA GLY A 145 -1.05 -3.63 -3.14
C GLY A 145 -0.71 -2.90 -1.84
N THR A 146 -1.59 -2.02 -1.35
CA THR A 146 -1.24 -1.07 -0.29
C THR A 146 -2.34 -0.92 0.76
N ILE A 147 -1.93 -0.75 2.02
CA ILE A 147 -2.78 -0.32 3.12
C ILE A 147 -2.51 1.17 3.32
N TYR A 148 -3.57 1.95 3.30
CA TYR A 148 -3.56 3.39 3.49
C TYR A 148 -4.21 3.74 4.82
N GLY A 149 -3.59 4.67 5.54
CA GLY A 149 -4.20 5.43 6.61
C GLY A 149 -4.28 6.89 6.20
N ALA A 150 -5.43 7.53 6.42
CA ALA A 150 -5.62 8.96 6.15
C ALA A 150 -6.34 9.63 7.30
N SER A 151 -5.81 10.76 7.78
CA SER A 151 -6.53 11.59 8.74
C SER A 151 -7.70 12.30 8.06
N VAL A 152 -8.83 12.36 8.74
CA VAL A 152 -10.03 13.07 8.32
C VAL A 152 -10.57 13.94 9.45
N ASN A 153 -11.49 14.83 9.11
CA ASN A 153 -12.18 15.66 10.08
C ASN A 153 -12.96 14.79 11.10
N ALA A 154 -12.80 15.08 12.39
CA ALA A 154 -13.48 14.38 13.47
C ALA A 154 -15.02 14.49 13.37
N SER A 155 -15.53 15.57 12.77
CA SER A 155 -16.97 15.77 12.54
C SER A 155 -17.61 14.70 11.66
N LEU A 156 -16.82 13.96 10.86
CA LEU A 156 -17.33 12.79 10.15
C LEU A 156 -17.97 11.78 11.12
N GLY A 157 -17.34 11.53 12.26
CA GLY A 157 -17.83 10.57 13.26
C GLY A 157 -19.17 10.98 13.85
N GLU A 158 -19.39 12.28 14.07
CA GLU A 158 -20.66 12.82 14.55
C GLU A 158 -21.77 12.60 13.51
N VAL A 159 -21.49 12.83 12.23
CA VAL A 159 -22.45 12.58 11.15
C VAL A 159 -22.80 11.09 11.04
N LEU A 160 -21.82 10.21 11.14
CA LEU A 160 -22.04 8.75 11.10
C LEU A 160 -22.85 8.27 12.31
N GLN A 161 -22.58 8.80 13.51
CA GLN A 161 -23.37 8.50 14.71
C GLN A 161 -24.81 8.99 14.58
N GLN A 162 -25.03 10.21 14.07
CA GLN A 162 -26.38 10.74 13.82
C GLN A 162 -27.17 9.84 12.86
N LEU A 163 -26.54 9.39 11.77
CA LEU A 163 -27.17 8.50 10.78
C LEU A 163 -27.61 7.18 11.41
N ILE A 164 -26.72 6.52 12.14
CA ILE A 164 -27.05 5.25 12.81
C ILE A 164 -28.09 5.47 13.91
N GLY A 165 -28.02 6.58 14.64
CA GLY A 165 -28.99 6.95 15.67
C GLY A 165 -30.39 7.21 15.11
N SER A 166 -30.50 7.83 13.94
CA SER A 166 -31.78 8.08 13.26
C SER A 166 -32.45 6.80 12.74
N ALA A 167 -31.72 5.71 12.55
CA ALA A 167 -32.30 4.43 12.15
C ALA A 167 -33.15 3.77 13.27
N LEU A 168 -33.16 4.34 14.49
CA LEU A 168 -33.89 3.82 15.65
C LEU A 168 -35.24 4.52 15.90
N GLN A 169 -35.55 5.57 15.14
CA GLN A 169 -36.79 6.35 15.27
C GLN A 169 -37.78 5.97 14.18
#